data_AF-A0A3D8I9Z2-F1
#
_entry.id   AF-A0A3D8I9Z2-F1
#
_cell.length_a   1.000
_cell.length_b   1.000
_cell.length_c   1.000
_cell.angle_alpha   90.00
_cell.angle_beta   90.00
_cell.angle_gamma   90.00
#
_symmetry.space_group_name_H-M   'P 1'
#
loop_
_entity.id
_entity.type
_entity.pdbx_description
1 polymer ?
#
loop_
_entity_poly.entity_id
_entity_poly.type
_entity_poly.pdbx_seq_one_letter_code
_entity_poly.pdbx_strand_id
1 'polypeptide(L)'
;MKTLKILYICWIILFIFAWIISPYIGHNPDRFEEFLITMGLIILPLMIANLWLFGITRIKKYLIRFFYSILYYPLAILLYLIFD
;
A
#
# COMPACT_ATOMS: atom_id res chain seq x y z
N MET A 1 13.38 -19.10 -6.40
CA MET A 1 13.50 -17.61 -6.52
C MET A 1 12.88 -17.03 -7.80
N LYS A 2 12.93 -17.68 -8.98
CA LYS A 2 12.34 -17.15 -10.23
C LYS A 2 10.83 -16.91 -10.14
N THR A 3 10.07 -17.87 -9.63
CA THR A 3 8.60 -17.77 -9.47
C THR A 3 8.17 -16.60 -8.58
N LEU A 4 8.96 -16.34 -7.52
CA LEU A 4 8.73 -15.26 -6.57
C LEU A 4 9.01 -13.88 -7.18
N LYS A 5 10.03 -13.76 -8.05
CA LYS A 5 10.27 -12.54 -8.82
C LYS A 5 9.13 -12.27 -9.81
N ILE A 6 8.61 -13.31 -10.45
CA ILE A 6 7.49 -13.21 -11.40
C ILE A 6 6.23 -12.74 -10.68
N LEU A 7 5.89 -13.35 -9.54
CA LEU A 7 4.75 -12.92 -8.70
C LEU A 7 4.88 -11.46 -8.25
N TYR A 8 6.08 -11.02 -7.85
CA TYR A 8 6.33 -9.64 -7.47
C TYR A 8 6.14 -8.66 -8.64
N ILE A 9 6.63 -9.00 -9.82
CA ILE A 9 6.44 -8.19 -11.04
C ILE A 9 4.97 -8.14 -11.44
N CYS A 10 4.27 -9.29 -11.46
CA CYS A 10 2.85 -9.36 -11.75
C CYS A 10 2.04 -8.52 -10.76
N TRP A 11 2.42 -8.53 -9.49
CA TRP A 11 1.78 -7.75 -8.45
C TRP A 11 2.03 -6.24 -8.61
N ILE A 12 3.24 -5.80 -8.97
CA ILE A 12 3.52 -4.39 -9.28
C ILE A 12 2.64 -3.94 -10.46
N ILE A 13 2.55 -4.76 -11.51
CA ILE A 13 1.74 -4.48 -12.69
C ILE A 13 0.26 -4.32 -12.31
N LEU A 14 -0.26 -5.22 -11.46
CA LEU A 14 -1.66 -5.18 -11.00
C LEU A 14 -1.96 -3.89 -10.21
N PHE A 15 -1.01 -3.41 -9.41
CA PHE A 15 -1.15 -2.15 -8.67
C PHE A 15 -1.05 -0.91 -9.56
N ILE A 16 -0.22 -0.92 -10.59
CA ILE A 16 -0.19 0.15 -11.60
C ILE A 16 -1.55 0.23 -12.29
N PHE A 17 -2.16 -0.90 -12.65
CA PHE A 17 -3.51 -0.91 -13.23
C PHE A 17 -4.57 -0.42 -12.24
N ALA A 18 -4.52 -0.84 -10.97
CA ALA A 18 -5.44 -0.36 -9.93
C ALA A 18 -5.34 1.17 -9.73
N TRP A 19 -4.12 1.72 -9.78
CA TRP A 19 -3.89 3.16 -9.73
C TRP A 19 -4.47 3.90 -10.94
N ILE A 20 -4.27 3.37 -12.15
CA ILE A 20 -4.79 3.96 -13.39
C ILE A 20 -6.32 3.95 -13.41
N ILE A 21 -6.94 2.92 -12.83
CA ILE A 21 -8.40 2.77 -12.78
C ILE A 21 -9.02 3.56 -11.62
N SER A 22 -8.25 3.89 -10.57
CA SER A 22 -8.74 4.63 -9.40
C SER A 22 -9.46 5.96 -9.75
N PRO A 23 -8.96 6.82 -10.67
CA PRO A 23 -9.66 8.02 -11.11
C PRO A 23 -10.95 7.74 -11.89
N TYR A 24 -11.06 6.59 -12.59
CA TYR A 24 -12.27 6.20 -13.32
C TYR A 24 -13.38 5.71 -12.39
N ILE A 25 -13.03 5.30 -11.17
CA ILE A 25 -13.97 4.99 -10.09
C ILE A 25 -14.29 6.29 -9.30
N GLY A 26 -13.45 7.31 -9.41
CA GLY A 26 -13.54 8.61 -8.74
C GLY A 26 -14.56 9.59 -9.36
N HIS A 27 -15.82 9.17 -9.39
CA HIS A 27 -16.96 10.09 -9.38
C HIS A 27 -17.73 9.93 -8.06
N ASN A 28 -17.01 9.72 -6.96
CA ASN A 28 -17.62 9.60 -5.65
C ASN A 28 -17.66 10.99 -4.99
N PRO A 29 -18.84 11.47 -4.54
CA PRO A 29 -18.92 12.77 -3.85
C PRO A 29 -18.20 12.79 -2.50
N ASP A 30 -17.80 11.63 -1.97
CA ASP A 30 -17.09 11.48 -0.71
C ASP A 30 -15.57 11.41 -0.91
N ARG A 31 -14.92 12.57 -0.78
CA ARG A 31 -13.45 12.73 -0.89
C ARG A 31 -12.68 11.96 0.18
N PHE A 32 -13.30 11.70 1.33
CA PHE A 32 -12.66 10.96 2.41
C PHE A 32 -12.55 9.47 2.07
N GLU A 33 -13.58 8.90 1.45
CA GLU A 33 -13.57 7.52 0.98
C GLU A 33 -12.50 7.31 -0.10
N GLU A 34 -12.40 8.21 -1.08
CA GLU A 34 -11.36 8.17 -2.11
C GLU A 34 -9.95 8.24 -1.49
N PHE A 35 -9.75 9.14 -0.53
CA PHE A 35 -8.49 9.26 0.21
C PHE A 35 -8.11 7.94 0.91
N LEU A 36 -9.03 7.31 1.64
CA LEU A 36 -8.77 6.05 2.33
C LEU A 36 -8.42 4.91 1.36
N ILE A 37 -9.10 4.85 0.22
CA ILE A 37 -8.86 3.84 -0.82
C ILE A 37 -7.47 4.04 -1.44
N THR A 38 -7.13 5.27 -1.85
CA THR A 38 -5.81 5.57 -2.43
C THR A 38 -4.69 5.28 -1.43
N MET A 39 -4.85 5.68 -0.17
CA MET A 39 -3.86 5.41 0.88
C MET A 39 -3.71 3.91 1.14
N GLY A 40 -4.83 3.17 1.21
CA GLY A 40 -4.83 1.71 1.33
C GLY A 40 -4.09 1.05 0.17
N LEU A 41 -4.34 1.50 -1.06
CA LEU A 41 -3.68 0.99 -2.26
C LEU A 41 -2.17 1.25 -2.29
N ILE A 42 -1.65 2.29 -1.63
CA ILE A 42 -0.19 2.56 -1.57
C ILE A 42 0.48 1.71 -0.49
N ILE A 43 -0.13 1.64 0.70
CA ILE A 43 0.51 1.10 1.89
C ILE A 43 0.42 -0.43 1.94
N LEU A 44 -0.72 -0.98 1.56
CA LEU A 44 -0.98 -2.42 1.59
C LEU A 44 0.05 -3.19 0.76
N PRO A 45 0.48 -2.68 -0.41
CA PRO A 45 1.65 -3.16 -1.11
C PRO A 45 2.90 -3.34 -0.25
N LEU A 46 3.37 -2.23 0.30
CA LEU A 46 4.58 -2.19 1.09
C LEU A 46 4.50 -3.14 2.29
N MET A 47 3.33 -3.22 2.91
CA MET A 47 3.09 -4.09 4.05
C MET A 47 3.28 -5.56 3.67
N ILE A 48 2.62 -6.03 2.61
CA ILE A 48 2.69 -7.42 2.15
C ILE A 48 4.13 -7.77 1.74
N ALA A 49 4.81 -6.89 1.01
CA ALA A 49 6.17 -7.12 0.55
C ALA A 49 7.16 -7.24 1.73
N ASN A 50 7.07 -6.36 2.73
CA ASN A 50 7.95 -6.40 3.90
C ASN A 50 7.67 -7.62 4.79
N LEU A 51 6.40 -7.99 5.02
CA LEU A 51 6.05 -9.21 5.75
C LEU A 51 6.58 -10.46 5.05
N TRP A 52 6.40 -10.53 3.73
CA TRP A 52 6.84 -11.67 2.95
C TRP A 52 8.38 -11.79 2.91
N LEU A 53 9.10 -10.68 2.73
CA LEU A 53 10.56 -10.65 2.82
C LEU A 53 11.04 -11.03 4.22
N PHE A 54 10.35 -10.61 5.27
CA PHE A 54 10.64 -11.06 6.63
C PHE A 54 10.43 -12.57 6.78
N GLY A 55 9.35 -13.13 6.24
CA GLY A 55 9.07 -14.57 6.29
C GLY A 55 10.17 -15.42 5.66
N ILE A 56 10.72 -14.98 4.52
CA ILE A 56 11.79 -15.70 3.80
C ILE A 56 13.15 -15.48 4.45
N THR A 57 13.52 -14.24 4.74
CA THR A 57 14.90 -13.88 5.13
C THR A 57 15.11 -13.88 6.65
N ARG A 58 14.03 -13.78 7.44
CA ARG A 58 14.03 -13.57 8.89
C ARG A 58 14.80 -12.32 9.36
N ILE A 59 15.11 -11.39 8.45
CA ILE A 59 15.82 -10.15 8.78
C ILE A 59 14.85 -9.15 9.43
N LYS A 60 15.15 -8.77 10.69
CA LYS A 60 14.31 -7.87 11.51
C LYS A 60 13.99 -6.52 10.85
N LYS A 61 14.86 -6.02 9.97
CA LYS A 61 14.65 -4.77 9.21
C LYS A 61 13.32 -4.75 8.45
N TYR A 62 12.91 -5.87 7.87
CA TYR A 62 11.66 -5.94 7.12
C TYR A 62 10.43 -5.89 8.03
N LEU A 63 10.52 -6.54 9.20
CA LEU A 63 9.47 -6.46 10.22
C LEU A 63 9.31 -5.03 10.76
N ILE A 64 10.43 -4.34 11.02
CA ILE A 64 10.41 -2.94 11.45
C ILE A 64 9.76 -2.04 10.38
N ARG A 65 10.12 -2.23 9.10
CA ARG A 65 9.52 -1.48 7.98
C ARG A 65 8.01 -1.72 7.85
N PHE A 66 7.56 -2.95 8.08
CA PHE A 66 6.13 -3.27 8.11
C PHE A 66 5.38 -2.47 9.18
N PHE A 67 5.92 -2.38 10.40
CA PHE A 67 5.31 -1.58 11.46
C PHE A 67 5.30 -0.08 11.14
N TYR A 68 6.35 0.44 10.49
CA TYR A 68 6.34 1.83 10.00
C TYR A 68 5.26 2.06 8.93
N SER A 69 5.03 1.10 8.04
CA SER A 69 3.95 1.18 7.05
C SER A 69 2.57 1.21 7.71
N ILE A 70 2.34 0.48 8.80
CA ILE A 70 1.09 0.56 9.58
C ILE A 70 0.90 1.97 10.16
N LEU A 71 1.96 2.55 10.73
CA LEU A 71 1.93 3.89 11.34
C LEU A 71 1.68 5.01 10.32
N TYR A 72 1.99 4.78 9.05
CA TYR A 72 1.76 5.77 8.00
C TYR A 72 0.27 6.03 7.75
N TYR A 73 -0.60 5.02 7.92
CA TYR A 73 -2.05 5.15 7.73
C TYR A 73 -2.72 6.14 8.71
N PRO A 74 -2.58 6.02 10.04
CA PRO A 74 -3.16 6.98 10.98
C PRO A 74 -2.54 8.38 10.87
N LEU A 75 -1.25 8.49 10.54
CA LEU A 75 -0.61 9.78 10.29
C LEU A 75 -1.22 10.50 9.08
N ALA A 76 -1.47 9.77 8.00
CA ALA A 76 -2.08 10.34 6.81
C ALA A 76 -3.52 10.80 7.07
N ILE A 77 -4.31 10.03 7.82
CA ILE A 77 -5.65 10.44 8.25
C ILE A 77 -5.60 11.71 9.10
N LEU A 78 -4.66 11.79 10.03
CA LEU A 78 -4.50 12.97 10.89
C LEU A 78 -4.13 14.21 10.07
N LEU A 79 -3.26 14.06 9.07
CA LEU A 79 -2.93 15.15 8.14
C LEU A 79 -4.15 15.56 7.31
N TYR A 80 -4.92 14.61 6.78
CA TYR A 80 -6.15 14.89 6.04
C TYR A 80 -7.10 15.75 6.87
N LEU A 81 -7.36 15.36 8.12
CA LEU A 81 -8.26 16.08 9.04
C LEU A 81 -7.78 17.48 9.46
N ILE A 82 -6.50 17.80 9.32
CA ILE A 82 -5.94 19.13 9.62
C ILE A 82 -6.09 20.08 8.42
N PHE A 83 -6.02 19.55 7.20
CA PHE A 83 -5.94 20.34 5.96
C PHE A 83 -7.25 20.42 5.17
N ASP A 84 -8.23 19.58 5.49
CA ASP A 84 -9.62 19.63 4.99
C ASP A 84 -10.52 20.38 5.99
#